data_AF-A0A959UV40-F1
#
_entry.id   AF-A0A959UV40-F1
#
_cell.length_a   1.000
_cell.length_b   1.000
_cell.length_c   1.000
_cell.angle_alpha   90.00
_cell.angle_beta   90.00
_cell.angle_gamma   90.00
#
_symmetry.space_group_name_H-M   'P 1'
#
loop_
_entity.id
_entity.type
_entity.pdbx_description
1 polymer ?
#
loop_
_entity_poly.entity_id
_entity_poly.type
_entity_poly.pdbx_seq_one_letter_code
_entity_poly.pdbx_strand_id
1 'polypeptide(L)' 'VLDVALDAGLDVPFACKGAVCCTCKARIVEGQVEMAMNYALTDDEVEDGYVLTCQTHPRSAKVVVDYDQH' A
#
# COMPACT_ATOMS: atom_id res chain seq x y z
N VAL A 1 4.61 -0.70 -5.23
CA VAL A 1 4.25 -2.02 -4.64
C VAL A 1 3.10 -2.65 -5.42
N LEU A 2 2.05 -1.90 -5.73
CA LEU A 2 0.90 -2.36 -6.52
C LEU A 2 1.28 -3.00 -7.86
N ASP A 3 2.12 -2.34 -8.67
CA ASP A 3 2.44 -2.85 -10.01
C ASP A 3 3.15 -4.21 -9.97
N VAL A 4 4.02 -4.43 -8.98
CA VAL A 4 4.66 -5.74 -8.77
C VAL A 4 3.64 -6.82 -8.39
N ALA A 5 2.63 -6.47 -7.59
CA ALA A 5 1.58 -7.42 -7.23
C ALA A 5 0.69 -7.78 -8.44
N LEU A 6 0.37 -6.79 -9.29
CA LEU A 6 -0.35 -7.02 -10.55
C LEU A 6 0.47 -7.88 -11.52
N ASP A 7 1.77 -7.60 -11.66
CA ASP A 7 2.69 -8.38 -12.51
C ASP A 7 2.86 -9.82 -11.99
N ALA A 8 2.79 -10.02 -10.67
CA ALA A 8 2.77 -11.33 -10.04
C ALA A 8 1.43 -12.06 -10.21
N GLY A 9 0.43 -11.44 -10.82
CA GLY A 9 -0.91 -11.99 -11.03
C GLY A 9 -1.75 -12.06 -9.75
N LEU A 10 -1.41 -11.26 -8.73
CA LEU A 10 -2.20 -11.15 -7.51
C LEU A 10 -3.41 -10.26 -7.77
N ASP A 11 -4.58 -10.69 -7.31
CA ASP A 11 -5.82 -9.92 -7.39
C ASP A 11 -5.80 -8.86 -6.26
N VAL A 12 -5.23 -7.70 -6.58
CA VAL A 12 -5.10 -6.58 -5.65
C VAL A 12 -6.10 -5.48 -5.98
N PRO A 13 -6.86 -4.98 -4.99
CA PRO A 13 -7.87 -3.95 -5.24
C PRO A 13 -7.19 -2.62 -5.59
N PHE A 14 -7.46 -2.06 -6.77
CA PHE A 14 -7.03 -0.71 -7.16
C PHE A 14 -8.06 -0.01 -8.03
N ALA A 15 -8.08 1.34 -7.98
CA ALA A 15 -8.97 2.15 -8.81
C ALA A 15 -8.27 3.34 -9.47
N CYS A 16 -7.68 4.27 -8.69
CA CYS A 16 -7.17 5.53 -9.25
C CYS A 16 -5.66 5.61 -9.51
N LYS A 17 -4.85 4.81 -8.79
CA LYS A 17 -3.38 4.95 -8.69
C LYS A 17 -2.86 6.35 -8.28
N GLY A 18 -3.72 7.30 -7.91
CA GLY A 18 -3.36 8.69 -7.56
C GLY A 18 -3.36 9.02 -6.06
N ALA A 19 -3.34 8.02 -5.17
CA ALA A 19 -3.41 8.21 -3.71
C ALA A 19 -4.65 8.96 -3.18
N VAL A 20 -5.79 8.88 -3.89
CA VAL A 20 -7.04 9.56 -3.49
C VAL A 20 -8.23 8.63 -3.24
N CYS A 21 -8.24 7.42 -3.80
CA CYS A 21 -9.42 6.54 -3.76
C CYS A 21 -9.46 5.55 -2.59
N CYS A 22 -8.38 5.42 -1.81
CA CYS A 22 -8.19 4.42 -0.74
C CYS A 22 -8.33 2.94 -1.15
N THR A 23 -8.69 2.60 -2.38
CA THR A 23 -8.89 1.21 -2.83
C THR A 23 -7.61 0.37 -2.73
N CYS A 24 -6.44 1.00 -2.96
CA CYS A 24 -5.13 0.36 -2.89
C CYS A 24 -4.56 0.31 -1.45
N LYS A 25 -5.40 0.56 -0.42
CA LYS A 25 -5.00 0.57 0.99
C LYS A 25 -4.64 -0.85 1.43
N ALA A 26 -3.48 -0.98 2.06
CA ALA A 26 -3.01 -2.21 2.67
C ALA A 26 -2.26 -1.87 3.96
N ARG A 27 -2.09 -2.84 4.85
CA ARG A 27 -1.29 -2.69 6.07
C ARG A 27 0.05 -3.38 5.93
N ILE A 28 1.12 -2.75 6.40
CA ILE A 28 2.44 -3.36 6.46
C ILE A 28 2.49 -4.34 7.63
N VAL A 29 2.71 -5.62 7.33
CA VAL A 29 2.88 -6.68 8.32
C VAL A 29 4.36 -6.91 8.62
N GLU A 30 5.21 -6.73 7.61
CA GLU A 30 6.65 -6.94 7.73
C GLU A 30 7.39 -6.02 6.75
N GLY A 31 8.57 -5.55 7.14
CA GLY A 31 9.44 -4.73 6.30
C GLY A 31 9.22 -3.24 6.46
N GLN A 32 9.93 -2.47 5.63
CA GLN A 32 9.89 -1.02 5.62
C GLN A 32 9.48 -0.54 4.23
N VAL A 33 8.65 0.48 4.20
CA VAL A 33 8.17 1.09 2.97
C VAL A 33 8.17 2.60 3.10
N GLU A 34 8.13 3.26 1.96
CA GLU A 34 7.97 4.71 1.86
C GLU A 34 6.85 5.02 0.88
N MET A 35 5.97 5.94 1.27
CA MET A 35 4.90 6.44 0.42
C MET A 35 5.33 7.73 -0.26
N ALA A 36 5.24 7.78 -1.59
CA ALA A 36 5.53 8.96 -2.39
C ALA A 36 4.49 10.06 -2.17
N MET A 37 3.21 9.68 -2.08
CA MET A 37 2.09 10.60 -1.88
C MET A 37 1.02 9.95 -1.02
N ASN A 38 0.46 10.72 -0.09
CA ASN A 38 -0.67 10.33 0.75
C ASN A 38 -1.69 11.47 0.81
N TYR A 39 -2.83 11.32 0.15
CA TYR A 39 -3.94 12.28 0.25
C TYR A 39 -5.19 11.67 0.87
N ALA A 40 -5.11 10.41 1.29
CA ALA A 40 -6.26 9.58 1.61
C ALA A 40 -6.22 9.04 3.04
N LEU A 41 -5.04 8.69 3.54
CA LEU A 41 -4.86 8.18 4.90
C LEU A 41 -4.55 9.31 5.87
N THR A 42 -5.07 9.22 7.09
CA THR A 42 -4.66 10.09 8.20
C THR A 42 -3.27 9.71 8.71
N ASP A 43 -2.64 10.61 9.47
CA ASP A 43 -1.35 10.32 10.10
C ASP A 43 -1.45 9.11 11.05
N ASP A 44 -2.54 9.00 11.82
CA ASP A 44 -2.81 7.84 12.69
C ASP A 44 -2.88 6.52 11.91
N GLU A 45 -3.55 6.51 10.74
CA GLU A 45 -3.59 5.31 9.88
C GLU A 45 -2.19 4.95 9.38
N VAL A 46 -1.37 5.93 9.01
CA VAL A 46 0.02 5.68 8.59
C VAL A 46 0.87 5.17 9.76
N GLU A 47 0.68 5.69 10.96
CA GLU A 47 1.33 5.21 12.18
C GLU A 47 0.91 3.78 12.56
N ASP A 48 -0.37 3.44 12.35
CA ASP A 48 -0.91 2.07 12.47
C ASP A 48 -0.40 1.12 11.37
N GLY A 49 0.41 1.63 10.44
CA GLY A 49 1.07 0.87 9.38
C GLY A 49 0.23 0.72 8.11
N TYR A 50 -0.83 1.50 7.94
CA TYR A 50 -1.58 1.55 6.68
C TYR A 50 -0.86 2.35 5.61
N VAL A 51 -0.90 1.85 4.39
CA VAL A 51 -0.24 2.44 3.24
C VAL A 51 -1.06 2.32 1.97
N LEU A 52 -0.83 3.24 1.03
CA LEU A 52 -1.42 3.20 -0.31
C LEU A 52 -0.45 2.54 -1.28
N THR A 53 -0.59 1.24 -1.48
CA THR A 53 0.36 0.40 -2.25
C THR A 53 0.64 0.88 -3.67
N CYS A 54 -0.28 1.66 -4.24
CA CYS A 54 -0.16 2.33 -5.53
C CYS A 54 0.84 3.49 -5.57
N GLN A 55 1.14 4.10 -4.42
CA GLN A 55 2.15 5.14 -4.25
C GLN A 55 3.24 4.73 -3.24
N THR A 56 3.31 3.44 -2.89
CA THR A 56 4.30 2.90 -1.95
C THR A 56 5.47 2.25 -2.67
N HIS A 57 6.68 2.50 -2.19
CA HIS A 57 7.93 1.86 -2.60
C HIS A 57 8.56 1.11 -1.42
N PRO A 58 9.01 -0.15 -1.61
CA PRO A 58 9.68 -0.90 -0.56
C PRO A 58 11.09 -0.33 -0.30
N ARG A 59 11.45 -0.20 0.98
CA ARG A 59 12.78 0.23 1.44
C ARG A 59 13.60 -0.92 2.04
N SER A 60 12.97 -2.05 2.32
CA SER A 60 13.64 -3.29 2.74
C SER A 60 13.66 -4.33 1.62
N ALA A 61 14.55 -5.32 1.75
CA ALA A 61 14.65 -6.43 0.81
C ALA A 61 13.39 -7.30 0.75
N LYS A 62 12.61 -7.33 1.83
CA LYS A 62 11.33 -8.04 1.94
C LYS A 62 10.32 -7.11 2.58
N VAL A 63 9.13 -7.07 1.99
CA VAL A 63 7.96 -6.36 2.52
C VAL A 63 6.76 -7.30 2.40
N VAL A 64 5.98 -7.41 3.47
CA VAL A 64 4.72 -8.15 3.49
C VAL A 64 3.61 -7.15 3.76
N VAL A 65 2.62 -7.13 2.87
CA VAL A 65 1.44 -6.27 2.97
C VAL A 65 0.19 -7.11 3.01
N ASP A 66 -0.79 -6.64 3.76
CA ASP A 66 -2.10 -7.27 3.93
C ASP A 66 -3.19 -6.34 3.40
N TYR A 67 -3.94 -6.82 2.40
CA TYR A 67 -5.05 -6.09 1.77
C TYR A 67 -6.42 -6.48 2.36
N ASP A 68 -6.49 -7.51 3.20
CA ASP A 68 -7.75 -8.19 3.59
C ASP A 68 -8.29 -7.69 4.94
N GLN A 69 -8.41 -6.38 5.07
CA GLN A 69 -8.97 -5.72 6.25
C GLN A 69 -10.41 -5.30 5.92
N HIS A 70 -11.33 -6.26 5.96
CA HIS A 70 -12.79 -6.06 5.88
C HIS A 70 -13.37 -5.53 7.20
#